data_AF-A0A3B9JL52-F1
#
_entry.id   AF-A0A3B9JL52-F1
#
_cell.length_a   1.000
_cell.length_b   1.000
_cell.length_c   1.000
_cell.angle_alpha   90.00
_cell.angle_beta   90.00
_cell.angle_gamma   90.00
#
_symmetry.space_group_name_H-M   'P 1'
#
loop_
_entity.id
_entity.type
_entity.pdbx_description
1 polymer ?
#
loop_
_entity_poly.entity_id
_entity_poly.type
_entity_poly.pdbx_seq_one_letter_code
_entity_poly.pdbx_strand_id
1 'polypeptide(L)'
;MKKIVVLLCLIAMQFSPATARDASAVYIADDGIKITSYAENWQKDKLEEIYKELKKNIHGEEWNYLESVNLYPGPGANGTEDGLYNYSLKKTGFFPRQDVSLEKGSRIDLYNMDSKDSIDQVARVLSHEYGHHFTIYYLSKNDPKFFSDWKESGFYNARQGMNYTEMSNDPNVEHRWNIAEIAAEDYVQLYGSSTGKRPTEVYDIKERLDRRTIDRQMWFSSASYNIIPQENMDIPLALQDDNIALYWKEVSGIRPDVEFYSKPDLSINKLKDLDNDYSMWELTWTKSSNTLGEEAIYYTVVAFGDEKTEFVPVKTVSRGEKRQAVIGSVVQKSGMKLNYYTDYFVSNGYSKLIVIITGRKGEAAASNIYNLDLSKGTVAAENQEERQNHYVSGEITNKKTSIAAFIAFITEIVEEIIRQFFSLVDRLFSYNIILNREDYYEH
;
A
#
# COMPACT_ATOMS: atom_id res chain seq x y z
N MET A 1 38.02 -12.26 -43.95
CA MET A 1 37.20 -13.15 -43.10
C MET A 1 37.85 -13.65 -41.80
N LYS A 2 39.08 -13.26 -41.42
CA LYS A 2 39.72 -13.69 -40.15
C LYS A 2 39.70 -12.65 -39.02
N LYS A 3 39.18 -11.44 -39.24
CA LYS A 3 39.15 -10.35 -38.24
C LYS A 3 37.77 -10.12 -37.58
N ILE A 4 36.71 -10.74 -38.08
CA ILE A 4 35.34 -10.60 -37.53
C ILE A 4 35.04 -11.66 -36.44
N VAL A 5 35.74 -12.80 -36.46
CA VAL A 5 35.51 -13.89 -35.48
C VAL A 5 36.13 -13.59 -34.10
N VAL A 6 37.18 -12.76 -34.04
CA VAL A 6 37.84 -12.41 -32.76
C VAL A 6 37.06 -11.36 -31.97
N LEU A 7 36.29 -10.49 -32.64
CA LEU A 7 35.50 -9.45 -31.98
C LEU A 7 34.21 -10.01 -31.33
N LEU A 8 33.66 -11.10 -31.87
CA LEU A 8 32.49 -11.80 -31.30
C LEU A 8 32.82 -12.65 -30.07
N CYS A 9 34.08 -13.11 -29.91
CA CYS A 9 34.49 -13.85 -28.71
C CYS A 9 34.81 -12.95 -27.50
N LEU A 10 35.10 -11.67 -27.70
CA LEU A 10 35.40 -10.73 -26.61
C LEU A 10 34.15 -10.09 -25.99
N ILE A 11 33.01 -10.08 -26.69
CA ILE A 11 31.72 -9.61 -26.15
C ILE A 11 31.07 -10.69 -25.27
N ALA A 12 31.43 -11.96 -25.44
CA ALA A 12 30.91 -13.08 -24.66
C ALA A 12 31.56 -13.25 -23.26
N MET A 13 32.58 -12.44 -22.90
CA MET A 13 33.29 -12.58 -21.60
C MET A 13 32.92 -11.51 -20.56
N GLN A 14 31.95 -10.63 -20.82
CA GLN A 14 31.52 -9.61 -19.85
C GLN A 14 30.19 -9.91 -19.14
N PHE A 15 29.53 -11.01 -19.47
CA PHE A 15 28.49 -11.55 -18.60
C PHE A 15 29.13 -12.60 -17.71
N SER A 16 29.67 -12.17 -16.56
CA SER A 16 29.70 -13.10 -15.44
C SER A 16 28.25 -13.52 -15.23
N PRO A 17 27.86 -14.80 -15.42
CA PRO A 17 26.57 -15.24 -14.94
C PRO A 17 26.53 -14.84 -13.47
N ALA A 18 25.50 -14.11 -13.05
CA ALA A 18 25.26 -13.88 -11.63
C ALA A 18 25.35 -15.27 -10.99
N THR A 19 26.41 -15.53 -10.24
CA THR A 19 26.63 -16.82 -9.61
C THR A 19 25.43 -17.00 -8.71
N ALA A 20 24.56 -17.97 -9.05
CA ALA A 20 23.43 -18.33 -8.21
C ALA A 20 23.99 -18.52 -6.80
N ARG A 21 23.64 -17.61 -5.88
CA ARG A 21 24.06 -17.77 -4.49
C ARG A 21 23.39 -19.03 -3.98
N ASP A 22 24.18 -19.96 -3.48
CA ASP A 22 23.63 -21.13 -2.82
C ASP A 22 22.80 -20.67 -1.61
N ALA A 23 21.61 -21.27 -1.44
CA ALA A 23 20.78 -20.98 -0.28
C ALA A 23 21.54 -21.37 0.99
N SER A 24 21.59 -20.45 1.96
CA SER A 24 22.20 -20.69 3.26
C SER A 24 21.34 -21.60 4.13
N ALA A 25 20.01 -21.47 4.05
CA ALA A 25 19.06 -22.38 4.69
C ALA A 25 17.72 -22.42 3.95
N VAL A 26 16.99 -23.51 4.16
CA VAL A 26 15.65 -23.73 3.62
C VAL A 26 14.77 -24.34 4.71
N TYR A 27 13.56 -23.83 4.83
CA TYR A 27 12.47 -24.40 5.61
C TYR A 27 11.28 -24.66 4.67
N ILE A 28 10.64 -25.82 4.80
CA ILE A 28 9.43 -26.18 4.04
C ILE A 28 8.34 -26.46 5.07
N ALA A 29 7.26 -25.68 5.01
CA ALA A 29 6.11 -25.85 5.88
C ALA A 29 5.24 -27.06 5.47
N ASP A 30 4.40 -27.53 6.39
CA ASP A 30 3.50 -28.66 6.15
C ASP A 30 2.50 -28.43 5.01
N ASP A 31 2.18 -27.16 4.72
CA ASP A 31 1.29 -26.77 3.60
C ASP A 31 2.04 -26.54 2.28
N GLY A 32 3.35 -26.78 2.25
CA GLY A 32 4.19 -26.74 1.06
C GLY A 32 4.86 -25.40 0.78
N ILE A 33 4.59 -24.35 1.55
CA ILE A 33 5.29 -23.07 1.37
C ILE A 33 6.74 -23.21 1.80
N LYS A 34 7.64 -22.72 0.93
CA LYS A 34 9.09 -22.76 1.14
C LYS A 34 9.61 -21.40 1.58
N ILE A 35 10.30 -21.35 2.73
CA ILE A 35 11.07 -20.18 3.17
C ILE A 35 12.54 -20.45 2.89
N THR A 36 13.15 -19.69 1.99
CA THR A 36 14.55 -19.84 1.58
C THR A 36 15.35 -18.64 2.00
N SER A 37 16.47 -18.83 2.67
CA SER A 37 17.38 -17.74 3.03
C SER A 37 18.70 -17.84 2.30
N TYR A 38 19.13 -16.71 1.76
CA TYR A 38 20.44 -16.44 1.21
C TYR A 38 21.25 -15.51 2.14
N ALA A 39 20.66 -15.08 3.27
CA ALA A 39 21.28 -14.21 4.27
C ALA A 39 21.76 -15.04 5.47
N GLU A 40 23.01 -14.82 5.90
CA GLU A 40 23.67 -15.67 6.90
C GLU A 40 23.00 -15.61 8.29
N ASN A 41 22.40 -14.49 8.67
CA ASN A 41 21.77 -14.28 9.97
C ASN A 41 20.33 -14.83 10.10
N TRP A 42 19.75 -15.35 9.01
CA TRP A 42 18.43 -15.98 8.95
C TRP A 42 18.56 -17.48 8.68
N GLN A 43 18.66 -18.27 9.75
CA GLN A 43 18.89 -19.72 9.69
C GLN A 43 17.84 -20.48 10.51
N LYS A 44 17.56 -21.72 10.09
CA LYS A 44 16.77 -22.72 10.85
C LYS A 44 15.48 -22.14 11.43
N ASP A 45 15.37 -22.09 12.77
CA ASP A 45 14.20 -21.67 13.52
C ASP A 45 13.70 -20.27 13.12
N LYS A 46 14.59 -19.36 12.70
CA LYS A 46 14.19 -18.04 12.19
C LYS A 46 13.38 -18.12 10.88
N LEU A 47 13.60 -19.13 10.06
CA LEU A 47 12.81 -19.33 8.83
C LEU A 47 11.41 -19.84 9.16
N GLU A 48 11.28 -20.66 10.20
CA GLU A 48 9.99 -21.06 10.74
C GLU A 48 9.26 -19.85 11.37
N GLU A 49 9.98 -18.92 12.02
CA GLU A 49 9.41 -17.66 12.50
C GLU A 49 8.84 -16.80 11.38
N ILE A 50 9.53 -16.70 10.23
CA ILE A 50 9.02 -15.99 9.04
C ILE A 50 7.71 -16.62 8.57
N TYR A 51 7.65 -17.95 8.47
CA TYR A 51 6.42 -18.65 8.10
C TYR A 51 5.29 -18.41 9.12
N LYS A 52 5.59 -18.52 10.42
CA LYS A 52 4.61 -18.25 11.48
C LYS A 52 4.11 -16.81 11.43
N GLU A 53 4.97 -15.85 11.13
CA GLU A 53 4.58 -14.45 10.95
C GLU A 53 3.69 -14.27 9.72
N LEU A 54 4.04 -14.89 8.60
CA LEU A 54 3.22 -14.88 7.40
C LEU A 54 1.80 -15.40 7.70
N LYS A 55 1.67 -16.48 8.49
CA LYS A 55 0.37 -17.03 8.95
C LYS A 55 -0.44 -16.12 9.87
N LYS A 56 0.16 -15.08 10.46
CA LYS A 56 -0.59 -14.10 11.27
C LYS A 56 -1.40 -13.12 10.41
N ASN A 57 -1.11 -13.04 9.12
CA ASN A 57 -1.94 -12.29 8.19
C ASN A 57 -3.27 -13.02 7.95
N ILE A 58 -4.37 -12.28 7.84
CA ILE A 58 -5.65 -12.86 7.48
C ILE A 58 -5.60 -13.25 6.00
N HIS A 59 -5.81 -14.53 5.72
CA HIS A 59 -5.69 -15.11 4.38
C HIS A 59 -6.91 -15.98 4.03
N GLY A 60 -7.12 -16.25 2.75
CA GLY A 60 -8.15 -17.12 2.19
C GLY A 60 -7.61 -18.15 1.20
N GLU A 61 -8.33 -18.31 0.09
CA GLU A 61 -8.01 -19.29 -0.96
C GLU A 61 -6.73 -18.96 -1.72
N GLU A 62 -6.35 -17.68 -1.76
CA GLU A 62 -5.15 -17.17 -2.43
C GLU A 62 -3.90 -17.84 -1.89
N TRP A 63 -3.88 -18.22 -0.60
CA TRP A 63 -2.76 -18.87 0.07
C TRP A 63 -2.17 -20.03 -0.74
N ASN A 64 -3.02 -20.77 -1.46
CA ASN A 64 -2.63 -21.92 -2.29
C ASN A 64 -1.90 -21.56 -3.60
N TYR A 65 -1.70 -20.27 -3.88
CA TYR A 65 -1.01 -19.73 -5.05
C TYR A 65 0.39 -19.19 -4.70
N LEU A 66 0.66 -18.95 -3.41
CA LEU A 66 1.97 -18.60 -2.91
C LEU A 66 2.83 -19.87 -2.77
N GLU A 67 4.00 -19.87 -3.38
CA GLU A 67 4.94 -20.98 -3.34
C GLU A 67 6.07 -20.74 -2.33
N SER A 68 6.59 -19.51 -2.26
CA SER A 68 7.78 -19.26 -1.45
C SER A 68 7.96 -17.84 -0.95
N VAL A 69 8.76 -17.72 0.12
CA VAL A 69 9.35 -16.46 0.58
C VAL A 69 10.86 -16.61 0.56
N ASN A 70 11.57 -15.68 -0.08
CA ASN A 70 13.02 -15.70 -0.22
C ASN A 70 13.64 -14.52 0.52
N LEU A 71 14.68 -14.76 1.30
CA LEU A 71 15.36 -13.75 2.12
C LEU A 71 16.76 -13.50 1.54
N TYR A 72 16.96 -12.34 0.93
CA TYR A 72 18.22 -11.95 0.30
C TYR A 72 19.01 -10.95 1.18
N PRO A 73 20.35 -11.08 1.23
CA PRO A 73 21.19 -10.06 1.85
C PRO A 73 21.45 -8.92 0.86
N GLY A 74 21.60 -7.70 1.38
CA GLY A 74 21.73 -6.48 0.60
C GLY A 74 20.45 -6.05 -0.10
N PRO A 75 20.48 -4.90 -0.80
CA PRO A 75 19.29 -4.30 -1.37
C PRO A 75 18.81 -5.05 -2.63
N GLY A 76 17.54 -4.85 -2.98
CA GLY A 76 16.98 -5.32 -4.26
C GLY A 76 17.62 -4.66 -5.48
N ALA A 77 17.23 -5.08 -6.68
CA ALA A 77 17.83 -4.62 -7.94
C ALA A 77 17.80 -3.10 -8.12
N ASN A 78 16.76 -2.44 -7.60
CA ASN A 78 16.57 -1.00 -7.66
C ASN A 78 17.21 -0.23 -6.49
N GLY A 79 17.81 -0.93 -5.51
CA GLY A 79 18.53 -0.33 -4.40
C GLY A 79 17.67 0.20 -3.25
N THR A 80 16.36 0.34 -3.42
CA THR A 80 15.45 1.03 -2.48
C THR A 80 14.36 0.13 -1.89
N GLU A 81 14.09 -1.02 -2.50
CA GLU A 81 13.02 -1.92 -2.10
C GLU A 81 13.47 -2.87 -0.99
N ASP A 82 12.66 -2.98 0.06
CA ASP A 82 12.83 -3.96 1.15
C ASP A 82 12.09 -5.27 0.90
N GLY A 83 11.19 -5.30 -0.08
CA GLY A 83 10.37 -6.43 -0.49
C GLY A 83 9.95 -6.32 -1.96
N LEU A 84 9.63 -7.46 -2.57
CA LEU A 84 9.05 -7.56 -3.91
C LEU A 84 8.19 -8.81 -4.05
N TYR A 85 6.93 -8.61 -4.40
CA TYR A 85 6.03 -9.68 -4.81
C TYR A 85 6.18 -10.02 -6.30
N ASN A 86 6.50 -11.28 -6.59
CA ASN A 86 6.63 -11.77 -7.96
C ASN A 86 5.48 -12.73 -8.28
N TYR A 87 4.82 -12.49 -9.41
CA TYR A 87 3.65 -13.25 -9.84
C TYR A 87 3.58 -13.38 -11.35
N SER A 88 2.65 -14.22 -11.82
CA SER A 88 2.31 -14.35 -13.23
C SER A 88 0.80 -14.38 -13.37
N LEU A 89 0.29 -13.65 -14.36
CA LEU A 89 -1.14 -13.61 -14.68
C LEU A 89 -1.39 -14.34 -15.99
N LYS A 90 -2.32 -15.29 -15.95
CA LYS A 90 -2.84 -15.93 -17.13
C LYS A 90 -4.02 -15.12 -17.67
N LYS A 91 -3.92 -14.70 -18.93
CA LYS A 91 -5.00 -14.08 -19.68
C LYS A 91 -5.59 -15.11 -20.64
N THR A 92 -6.88 -15.42 -20.50
CA THR A 92 -7.61 -16.33 -21.39
C THR A 92 -8.80 -15.64 -22.04
N GLY A 93 -9.19 -16.11 -23.22
CA GLY A 93 -10.33 -15.54 -23.96
C GLY A 93 -9.93 -14.67 -25.15
N PHE A 94 -10.94 -14.21 -25.88
CA PHE A 94 -10.78 -13.36 -27.06
C PHE A 94 -11.30 -11.95 -26.76
N PHE A 95 -10.67 -10.95 -27.36
CA PHE A 95 -11.13 -9.56 -27.27
C PHE A 95 -12.63 -9.45 -27.63
N PRO A 96 -13.45 -8.73 -26.85
CA PRO A 96 -13.10 -7.82 -25.76
C PRO A 96 -13.10 -8.45 -24.34
N ARG A 97 -13.36 -9.75 -24.19
CA ARG A 97 -13.43 -10.42 -22.88
C ARG A 97 -12.19 -11.28 -22.63
N GLN A 98 -11.25 -10.72 -21.89
CA GLN A 98 -10.13 -11.46 -21.33
C GLN A 98 -10.42 -11.77 -19.85
N ASP A 99 -10.46 -13.05 -19.52
CA ASP A 99 -10.40 -13.50 -18.14
C ASP A 99 -8.94 -13.40 -17.68
N VAL A 100 -8.74 -12.78 -16.52
CA VAL A 100 -7.42 -12.66 -15.89
C VAL A 100 -7.42 -13.52 -14.63
N SER A 101 -6.38 -14.31 -14.43
CA SER A 101 -6.24 -15.14 -13.24
C SER A 101 -4.80 -15.20 -12.79
N LEU A 102 -4.59 -15.21 -11.47
CA LEU A 102 -3.28 -15.47 -10.89
C LEU A 102 -2.84 -16.92 -11.15
N GLU A 103 -1.61 -17.10 -11.61
CA GLU A 103 -0.99 -18.43 -11.73
C GLU A 103 -0.37 -18.85 -10.39
N LYS A 104 -0.34 -20.17 -10.15
CA LYS A 104 0.38 -20.72 -9.00
C LYS A 104 1.89 -20.54 -9.18
N GLY A 105 2.62 -20.47 -8.07
CA GLY A 105 4.07 -20.27 -8.10
C GLY A 105 4.48 -18.83 -7.80
N SER A 106 3.61 -18.06 -7.17
CA SER A 106 3.95 -16.69 -6.76
C SER A 106 4.97 -16.74 -5.62
N ARG A 107 5.83 -15.72 -5.51
CA ARG A 107 6.86 -15.64 -4.47
C ARG A 107 7.00 -14.24 -3.90
N ILE A 108 7.39 -14.16 -2.65
CA ILE A 108 7.77 -12.91 -1.97
C ILE A 108 9.29 -12.92 -1.81
N ASP A 109 9.96 -11.89 -2.32
CA ASP A 109 11.38 -11.68 -2.13
C ASP A 109 11.59 -10.55 -1.11
N LEU A 110 12.33 -10.79 -0.04
CA LEU A 110 12.65 -9.81 1.00
C LEU A 110 14.15 -9.47 0.94
N TYR A 111 14.46 -8.18 1.04
CA TYR A 111 15.83 -7.66 0.88
C TYR A 111 16.38 -7.06 2.18
N ASN A 112 17.67 -6.75 2.17
CA ASN A 112 18.44 -6.22 3.31
C ASN A 112 18.36 -7.10 4.55
N MET A 113 18.18 -8.41 4.37
CA MET A 113 17.92 -9.33 5.47
C MET A 113 19.15 -9.53 6.37
N ASP A 114 20.35 -9.25 5.88
CA ASP A 114 21.60 -9.19 6.64
C ASP A 114 21.68 -8.03 7.64
N SER A 115 20.87 -6.98 7.46
CA SER A 115 20.75 -5.86 8.41
C SER A 115 19.57 -5.98 9.39
N LYS A 116 18.73 -7.01 9.22
CA LYS A 116 17.52 -7.26 10.02
C LYS A 116 17.73 -8.53 10.81
N ASP A 117 17.60 -8.49 12.13
CA ASP A 117 17.91 -9.64 12.99
C ASP A 117 16.69 -10.25 13.70
N SER A 118 15.54 -9.59 13.59
CA SER A 118 14.31 -9.96 14.28
C SER A 118 13.08 -9.88 13.38
N ILE A 119 12.06 -10.68 13.72
CA ILE A 119 10.80 -10.72 12.96
C ILE A 119 10.08 -9.36 12.95
N ASP A 120 10.20 -8.60 14.03
CA ASP A 120 9.58 -7.27 14.16
C ASP A 120 10.06 -6.28 13.09
N GLN A 121 11.31 -6.41 12.62
CA GLN A 121 11.89 -5.54 11.59
C GLN A 121 11.42 -5.91 10.17
N VAL A 122 10.81 -7.08 10.01
CA VAL A 122 10.44 -7.66 8.71
C VAL A 122 8.91 -7.78 8.57
N ALA A 123 8.19 -7.93 9.68
CA ALA A 123 6.78 -8.29 9.70
C ALA A 123 5.90 -7.35 8.86
N ARG A 124 6.14 -6.03 8.90
CA ARG A 124 5.38 -5.09 8.07
C ARG A 124 5.62 -5.33 6.59
N VAL A 125 6.89 -5.39 6.16
CA VAL A 125 7.24 -5.60 4.75
C VAL A 125 6.66 -6.93 4.26
N LEU A 126 6.77 -7.99 5.07
CA LEU A 126 6.16 -9.28 4.75
C LEU A 126 4.63 -9.19 4.60
N SER A 127 3.95 -8.44 5.47
CA SER A 127 2.51 -8.18 5.36
C SER A 127 2.15 -7.36 4.12
N HIS A 128 2.99 -6.40 3.71
CA HIS A 128 2.82 -5.60 2.50
C HIS A 128 2.93 -6.44 1.24
N GLU A 129 4.00 -7.23 1.11
CA GLU A 129 4.18 -8.11 -0.04
C GLU A 129 3.12 -9.22 -0.11
N TYR A 130 2.67 -9.71 1.05
CA TYR A 130 1.51 -10.60 1.09
C TYR A 130 0.21 -9.86 0.71
N GLY A 131 0.11 -8.56 0.99
CA GLY A 131 -0.98 -7.71 0.52
C GLY A 131 -1.04 -7.64 -1.00
N HIS A 132 0.10 -7.53 -1.68
CA HIS A 132 0.14 -7.68 -3.15
C HIS A 132 -0.40 -9.04 -3.60
N HIS A 133 0.03 -10.12 -2.95
CA HIS A 133 -0.47 -11.47 -3.24
C HIS A 133 -2.00 -11.59 -3.10
N PHE A 134 -2.52 -11.13 -1.97
CA PHE A 134 -3.95 -11.13 -1.67
C PHE A 134 -4.76 -10.32 -2.68
N THR A 135 -4.36 -9.08 -2.87
CA THR A 135 -5.10 -8.11 -3.69
C THR A 135 -5.10 -8.56 -5.15
N ILE A 136 -3.96 -8.96 -5.71
CA ILE A 136 -3.85 -9.43 -7.10
C ILE A 136 -4.71 -10.68 -7.34
N TYR A 137 -4.73 -11.64 -6.41
CA TYR A 137 -5.58 -12.83 -6.53
C TYR A 137 -7.05 -12.43 -6.63
N TYR A 138 -7.54 -11.66 -5.66
CA TYR A 138 -8.96 -11.32 -5.56
C TYR A 138 -9.42 -10.32 -6.64
N LEU A 139 -8.58 -9.36 -7.00
CA LEU A 139 -8.81 -8.44 -8.11
C LEU A 139 -8.88 -9.20 -9.44
N SER A 140 -7.96 -10.14 -9.70
CA SER A 140 -8.01 -10.89 -10.96
C SER A 140 -9.29 -11.73 -11.08
N LYS A 141 -9.70 -12.34 -9.97
CA LYS A 141 -10.88 -13.21 -9.89
C LYS A 141 -12.21 -12.46 -9.93
N ASN A 142 -12.32 -11.33 -9.25
CA ASN A 142 -13.61 -10.68 -8.96
C ASN A 142 -13.69 -9.21 -9.41
N ASP A 143 -12.58 -8.55 -9.77
CA ASP A 143 -12.54 -7.20 -10.33
C ASP A 143 -11.48 -7.06 -11.45
N PRO A 144 -11.59 -7.85 -12.54
CA PRO A 144 -10.54 -7.94 -13.57
C PRO A 144 -10.30 -6.62 -14.32
N LYS A 145 -11.25 -5.68 -14.23
CA LYS A 145 -11.09 -4.31 -14.77
C LYS A 145 -9.88 -3.61 -14.16
N PHE A 146 -9.49 -3.94 -12.93
CA PHE A 146 -8.26 -3.44 -12.32
C PHE A 146 -7.03 -3.57 -13.24
N PHE A 147 -6.95 -4.63 -14.06
CA PHE A 147 -5.81 -4.86 -14.94
C PHE A 147 -5.99 -4.34 -16.37
N SER A 148 -7.22 -4.24 -16.86
CA SER A 148 -7.50 -3.83 -18.25
C SER A 148 -7.87 -2.35 -18.37
N ASP A 149 -8.60 -1.83 -17.38
CA ASP A 149 -9.08 -0.45 -17.31
C ASP A 149 -9.31 -0.07 -15.84
N TRP A 150 -8.21 0.21 -15.14
CA TRP A 150 -8.18 0.38 -13.69
C TRP A 150 -9.09 1.53 -13.21
N LYS A 151 -9.33 2.55 -14.04
CA LYS A 151 -10.25 3.66 -13.72
C LYS A 151 -11.72 3.24 -13.69
N GLU A 152 -12.05 2.12 -14.31
CA GLU A 152 -13.37 1.51 -14.26
C GLU A 152 -13.47 0.35 -13.26
N SER A 153 -12.40 0.08 -12.49
CA SER A 153 -12.39 -0.95 -11.45
C SER A 153 -13.24 -0.54 -10.25
N GLY A 154 -13.80 -1.54 -9.57
CA GLY A 154 -14.49 -1.32 -8.30
C GLY A 154 -13.56 -0.77 -7.24
N PHE A 155 -12.27 -1.17 -7.23
CA PHE A 155 -11.30 -0.65 -6.27
C PHE A 155 -11.08 0.86 -6.43
N TYR A 156 -10.85 1.34 -7.66
CA TYR A 156 -10.67 2.76 -7.95
C TYR A 156 -11.90 3.58 -7.51
N ASN A 157 -13.11 3.07 -7.76
CA ASN A 157 -14.34 3.71 -7.32
C ASN A 157 -14.47 3.72 -5.79
N ALA A 158 -14.19 2.59 -5.12
CA ALA A 158 -14.22 2.50 -3.65
C ALA A 158 -13.21 3.46 -3.02
N ARG A 159 -12.04 3.65 -3.65
CA ARG A 159 -11.03 4.64 -3.24
C ARG A 159 -11.36 6.08 -3.60
N GLN A 160 -12.44 6.31 -4.33
CA GLN A 160 -12.83 7.61 -4.89
C GLN A 160 -11.71 8.20 -5.73
N GLY A 161 -11.03 7.37 -6.51
CA GLY A 161 -9.82 7.73 -7.24
C GLY A 161 -10.00 8.89 -8.21
N MET A 162 -11.23 9.18 -8.67
CA MET A 162 -11.53 10.37 -9.48
C MET A 162 -11.19 11.70 -8.79
N ASN A 163 -11.11 11.71 -7.46
CA ASN A 163 -10.71 12.88 -6.67
C ASN A 163 -9.17 13.04 -6.58
N TYR A 164 -8.40 12.11 -7.14
CA TYR A 164 -6.94 12.04 -7.02
C TYR A 164 -6.32 11.83 -8.40
N THR A 165 -5.98 12.95 -9.06
CA THR A 165 -5.48 12.94 -10.45
C THR A 165 -4.16 12.20 -10.63
N GLU A 166 -3.40 12.06 -9.57
CA GLU A 166 -2.08 11.43 -9.50
C GLU A 166 -2.18 9.91 -9.38
N MET A 167 -3.29 9.38 -8.86
CA MET A 167 -3.50 7.94 -8.73
C MET A 167 -3.38 7.29 -10.10
N SER A 168 -2.57 6.22 -10.21
CA SER A 168 -2.28 5.58 -11.49
C SER A 168 -1.87 4.12 -11.34
N ASN A 169 -1.92 3.35 -12.43
CA ASN A 169 -1.28 2.04 -12.54
C ASN A 169 0.03 2.08 -13.36
N ASP A 170 0.49 3.27 -13.75
CA ASP A 170 1.76 3.46 -14.45
C ASP A 170 2.93 3.08 -13.54
N PRO A 171 3.87 2.21 -13.96
CA PRO A 171 5.03 1.85 -13.14
C PRO A 171 5.98 3.03 -12.84
N ASN A 172 5.87 4.14 -13.55
CA ASN A 172 6.69 5.34 -13.33
C ASN A 172 6.03 6.38 -12.42
N VAL A 173 4.79 6.14 -11.97
CA VAL A 173 4.16 7.02 -10.98
C VAL A 173 4.91 6.91 -9.65
N GLU A 174 4.91 7.98 -8.86
CA GLU A 174 5.42 7.93 -7.49
C GLU A 174 4.73 6.79 -6.73
N HIS A 175 5.51 5.98 -6.01
CA HIS A 175 5.05 4.73 -5.41
C HIS A 175 3.76 4.87 -4.59
N ARG A 176 3.65 5.92 -3.78
CA ARG A 176 2.45 6.25 -2.98
C ARG A 176 1.17 6.47 -3.80
N TRP A 177 1.29 6.82 -5.08
CA TRP A 177 0.18 7.04 -6.01
C TRP A 177 -0.10 5.82 -6.89
N ASN A 178 0.72 4.78 -6.81
CA ASN A 178 0.48 3.54 -7.51
C ASN A 178 -0.71 2.79 -6.88
N ILE A 179 -1.73 2.50 -7.69
CA ILE A 179 -2.97 1.89 -7.22
C ILE A 179 -2.79 0.48 -6.65
N ALA A 180 -1.79 -0.29 -7.11
CA ALA A 180 -1.48 -1.60 -6.56
C ALA A 180 -0.82 -1.48 -5.16
N GLU A 181 0.05 -0.49 -4.97
CA GLU A 181 0.67 -0.21 -3.67
C GLU A 181 -0.38 0.28 -2.65
N ILE A 182 -1.31 1.13 -3.07
CA ILE A 182 -2.44 1.54 -2.24
C ILE A 182 -3.27 0.32 -1.83
N ALA A 183 -3.56 -0.61 -2.75
CA ALA A 183 -4.28 -1.84 -2.43
C ALA A 183 -3.52 -2.72 -1.42
N ALA A 184 -2.20 -2.85 -1.54
CA ALA A 184 -1.37 -3.60 -0.60
C ALA A 184 -1.35 -2.94 0.80
N GLU A 185 -1.24 -1.62 0.88
CA GLU A 185 -1.33 -0.89 2.16
C GLU A 185 -2.72 -0.99 2.80
N ASP A 186 -3.79 -1.03 2.00
CA ASP A 186 -5.15 -1.31 2.49
C ASP A 186 -5.24 -2.68 3.13
N TYR A 187 -4.62 -3.67 2.48
CA TYR A 187 -4.52 -5.00 3.02
C TYR A 187 -3.78 -5.01 4.36
N VAL A 188 -2.62 -4.32 4.44
CA VAL A 188 -1.88 -4.22 5.71
C VAL A 188 -2.79 -3.68 6.80
N GLN A 189 -3.50 -2.57 6.58
CA GLN A 189 -4.39 -1.97 7.57
C GLN A 189 -5.54 -2.91 7.99
N LEU A 190 -6.20 -3.58 7.03
CA LEU A 190 -7.41 -4.37 7.28
C LEU A 190 -7.15 -5.82 7.73
N TYR A 191 -6.09 -6.44 7.24
CA TYR A 191 -5.85 -7.88 7.30
C TYR A 191 -4.43 -8.26 7.71
N GLY A 192 -3.50 -7.31 7.66
CA GLY A 192 -2.09 -7.52 7.99
C GLY A 192 -1.87 -7.97 9.44
N SER A 193 -0.72 -8.62 9.65
CA SER A 193 -0.27 -9.14 10.94
C SER A 193 -0.24 -8.08 12.04
N SER A 194 -0.55 -8.48 13.28
CA SER A 194 -0.47 -7.59 14.44
C SER A 194 0.98 -7.22 14.80
N THR A 195 1.96 -8.07 14.46
CA THR A 195 3.39 -7.77 14.65
C THR A 195 3.82 -6.61 13.73
N GLY A 196 3.43 -6.65 12.45
CA GLY A 196 3.73 -5.59 11.49
C GLY A 196 3.05 -4.25 11.81
N LYS A 197 2.02 -4.28 12.68
CA LYS A 197 1.29 -3.09 13.15
C LYS A 197 1.76 -2.58 14.51
N ARG A 198 2.81 -3.16 15.08
CA ARG A 198 3.30 -2.75 16.41
C ARG A 198 3.81 -1.31 16.38
N PRO A 199 3.44 -0.46 17.35
CA PRO A 199 3.91 0.92 17.35
C PRO A 199 5.41 1.00 17.66
N THR A 200 6.02 2.02 17.09
CA THR A 200 7.34 2.53 17.46
C THR A 200 7.15 3.64 18.50
N GLU A 201 7.83 3.54 19.63
CA GLU A 201 7.82 4.58 20.65
C GLU A 201 8.70 5.76 20.23
N VAL A 202 8.15 6.97 20.31
CA VAL A 202 8.86 8.21 20.01
C VAL A 202 8.65 9.22 21.12
N TYR A 203 9.72 9.95 21.46
CA TYR A 203 9.73 10.92 22.54
C TYR A 203 9.77 12.34 21.99
N ASP A 204 9.04 13.24 22.64
CA ASP A 204 9.09 14.65 22.29
C ASP A 204 10.44 15.30 22.63
N ILE A 205 10.65 16.53 22.17
CA ILE A 205 11.93 17.23 22.35
C ILE A 205 12.33 17.38 23.82
N LYS A 206 11.36 17.55 24.73
CA LYS A 206 11.63 17.72 26.16
C LYS A 206 12.06 16.40 26.78
N GLU A 207 11.36 15.32 26.47
CA GLU A 207 11.69 13.97 26.91
C GLU A 207 13.04 13.52 26.36
N ARG A 208 13.35 13.82 25.08
CA ARG A 208 14.66 13.55 24.49
C ARG A 208 15.79 14.31 25.19
N LEU A 209 15.56 15.58 25.55
CA LEU A 209 16.51 16.34 26.35
C LEU A 209 16.73 15.70 27.72
N ASP A 210 15.66 15.33 28.42
CA ASP A 210 15.72 14.74 29.76
C ASP A 210 16.40 13.35 29.75
N ARG A 211 16.18 12.57 28.69
CA ARG A 211 16.79 11.26 28.46
C ARG A 211 18.21 11.34 27.88
N ARG A 212 18.72 12.55 27.59
CA ARG A 212 20.03 12.78 26.95
C ARG A 212 20.16 12.07 25.59
N THR A 213 19.08 12.09 24.81
CA THR A 213 18.99 11.55 23.45
C THR A 213 18.71 12.63 22.40
N ILE A 214 18.76 13.90 22.79
CA ILE A 214 18.50 15.05 21.90
C ILE A 214 19.44 15.10 20.69
N ASP A 215 20.71 14.73 20.86
CA ASP A 215 21.72 14.70 19.80
C ASP A 215 21.71 13.40 19.00
N ARG A 216 20.86 12.43 19.37
CA ARG A 216 20.72 11.17 18.63
C ARG A 216 19.72 11.37 17.51
N GLN A 217 20.07 10.88 16.32
CA GLN A 217 19.13 10.79 15.20
C GLN A 217 17.94 9.93 15.63
N MET A 218 16.72 10.41 15.39
CA MET A 218 15.52 9.59 15.55
C MET A 218 15.54 8.55 14.45
N TRP A 219 15.58 7.28 14.83
CA TRP A 219 15.57 6.18 13.87
C TRP A 219 14.15 5.60 13.80
N PHE A 220 13.54 5.76 12.64
CA PHE A 220 12.30 5.10 12.23
C PHE A 220 12.45 4.71 10.76
N SER A 221 11.57 3.84 10.28
CA SER A 221 11.54 3.43 8.87
C SER A 221 10.10 3.29 8.41
N SER A 222 9.90 2.90 7.15
CA SER A 222 8.59 2.48 6.62
C SER A 222 7.95 1.37 7.48
N ALA A 223 8.74 0.59 8.23
CA ALA A 223 8.24 -0.41 9.18
C ALA A 223 7.49 0.19 10.39
N SER A 224 7.66 1.48 10.70
CA SER A 224 7.04 2.13 11.85
C SER A 224 5.57 2.47 11.61
N TYR A 225 4.69 1.50 11.85
CA TYR A 225 3.27 1.56 11.48
C TYR A 225 2.47 2.73 12.05
N ASN A 226 2.69 3.11 13.31
CA ASN A 226 2.05 4.27 13.93
C ASN A 226 2.58 5.63 13.45
N ILE A 227 3.62 5.64 12.60
CA ILE A 227 4.20 6.84 11.99
C ILE A 227 3.76 6.94 10.53
N ILE A 228 3.85 5.83 9.79
CA ILE A 228 3.53 5.74 8.36
C ILE A 228 2.58 4.56 8.14
N PRO A 229 1.30 4.62 8.57
CA PRO A 229 0.36 3.50 8.42
C PRO A 229 0.03 3.18 6.97
N GLN A 230 0.25 4.15 6.06
CA GLN A 230 0.30 4.02 4.61
C GLN A 230 1.27 5.08 4.07
N GLU A 231 1.87 4.86 2.91
CA GLU A 231 2.79 5.83 2.31
C GLU A 231 2.09 7.12 1.83
N ASN A 232 0.82 7.00 1.43
CA ASN A 232 0.05 8.12 0.88
C ASN A 232 -0.85 8.76 1.94
N MET A 233 -0.41 9.86 2.54
CA MET A 233 -1.21 10.63 3.51
C MET A 233 -2.15 11.67 2.86
N ASP A 234 -2.23 11.72 1.52
CA ASP A 234 -3.21 12.53 0.79
C ASP A 234 -4.56 11.82 0.65
N ILE A 235 -4.59 10.50 0.78
CA ILE A 235 -5.81 9.69 0.86
C ILE A 235 -6.10 9.31 2.33
N PRO A 236 -7.37 9.14 2.74
CA PRO A 236 -7.69 8.59 4.05
C PRO A 236 -7.19 7.16 4.23
N LEU A 237 -6.94 6.80 5.49
CA LEU A 237 -6.63 5.43 5.88
C LEU A 237 -7.80 4.50 5.54
N ALA A 238 -7.52 3.22 5.31
CA ALA A 238 -8.51 2.21 4.92
C ALA A 238 -9.64 2.06 5.95
N LEU A 239 -9.35 2.32 7.24
CA LEU A 239 -10.32 2.28 8.34
C LEU A 239 -11.03 3.62 8.59
N GLN A 240 -10.73 4.65 7.81
CA GLN A 240 -11.46 5.92 7.85
C GLN A 240 -12.47 6.05 6.70
N ASP A 241 -12.49 5.07 5.79
CA ASP A 241 -13.40 5.00 4.66
C ASP A 241 -14.09 3.63 4.64
N ASP A 242 -15.35 3.59 5.10
CA ASP A 242 -16.15 2.37 5.18
C ASP A 242 -16.27 1.67 3.80
N ASN A 243 -16.17 2.41 2.70
CA ASN A 243 -16.28 1.86 1.35
C ASN A 243 -15.14 0.86 1.07
N ILE A 244 -13.96 1.07 1.63
CA ILE A 244 -12.79 0.22 1.40
C ILE A 244 -12.93 -1.12 2.11
N ALA A 245 -13.31 -1.10 3.39
CA ALA A 245 -13.57 -2.31 4.16
C ALA A 245 -14.72 -3.12 3.54
N LEU A 246 -15.79 -2.44 3.09
CA LEU A 246 -16.91 -3.08 2.39
C LEU A 246 -16.51 -3.68 1.05
N TYR A 247 -15.75 -2.94 0.23
CA TYR A 247 -15.24 -3.40 -1.05
C TYR A 247 -14.41 -4.68 -0.89
N TRP A 248 -13.41 -4.66 0.00
CA TRP A 248 -12.55 -5.82 0.19
C TRP A 248 -13.32 -7.03 0.73
N LYS A 249 -14.32 -6.82 1.58
CA LYS A 249 -15.21 -7.89 2.03
C LYS A 249 -16.03 -8.48 0.88
N GLU A 250 -16.55 -7.67 -0.02
CA GLU A 250 -17.33 -8.14 -1.18
C GLU A 250 -16.45 -8.91 -2.18
N VAL A 251 -15.26 -8.38 -2.49
CA VAL A 251 -14.34 -8.98 -3.47
C VAL A 251 -13.67 -10.24 -2.92
N SER A 252 -13.31 -10.28 -1.64
CA SER A 252 -12.62 -11.44 -1.06
C SER A 252 -13.55 -12.48 -0.41
N GLY A 253 -14.73 -12.05 0.04
CA GLY A 253 -15.59 -12.84 0.93
C GLY A 253 -15.07 -12.91 2.38
N ILE A 254 -13.96 -12.23 2.70
CA ILE A 254 -13.32 -12.25 4.02
C ILE A 254 -13.70 -10.99 4.77
N ARG A 255 -14.12 -11.13 6.02
CA ARG A 255 -14.44 -9.99 6.88
C ARG A 255 -13.15 -9.51 7.59
N PRO A 256 -12.82 -8.21 7.53
CA PRO A 256 -11.70 -7.69 8.31
C PRO A 256 -12.03 -7.75 9.80
N ASP A 257 -11.06 -8.14 10.62
CA ASP A 257 -11.19 -8.19 12.08
C ASP A 257 -10.68 -6.89 12.70
N VAL A 258 -11.42 -5.81 12.47
CA VAL A 258 -11.02 -4.43 12.80
C VAL A 258 -12.13 -3.66 13.49
N GLU A 259 -11.74 -2.72 14.33
CA GLU A 259 -12.61 -1.73 14.96
C GLU A 259 -12.39 -0.34 14.37
N PHE A 260 -13.46 0.44 14.29
CA PHE A 260 -13.44 1.83 13.82
C PHE A 260 -13.34 2.78 15.00
N TYR A 261 -12.46 3.78 14.91
CA TYR A 261 -12.18 4.72 15.99
C TYR A 261 -12.55 6.15 15.60
N SER A 262 -13.05 6.93 16.55
CA SER A 262 -13.35 8.35 16.34
C SER A 262 -12.07 9.16 16.07
N LYS A 263 -12.16 10.20 15.23
CA LYS A 263 -11.01 11.09 14.97
C LYS A 263 -10.69 11.92 16.24
N PRO A 264 -9.42 11.99 16.68
CA PRO A 264 -9.03 12.91 17.74
C PRO A 264 -8.88 14.33 17.18
N ASP A 265 -9.15 15.33 18.02
CA ASP A 265 -8.96 16.76 17.72
C ASP A 265 -7.67 17.26 18.37
N LEU A 266 -6.86 17.99 17.61
CA LEU A 266 -5.60 18.58 18.05
C LEU A 266 -5.80 20.05 18.47
N SER A 267 -5.17 20.45 19.58
CA SER A 267 -5.06 21.85 20.01
C SER A 267 -3.62 22.17 20.43
N ILE A 268 -3.29 23.46 20.44
CA ILE A 268 -1.96 23.97 20.82
C ILE A 268 -2.07 25.08 21.85
N ASN A 269 -1.14 25.12 22.81
CA ASN A 269 -1.02 26.18 23.80
C ASN A 269 0.44 26.62 23.95
N LYS A 270 0.69 27.92 24.13
CA LYS A 270 2.05 28.42 24.45
C LYS A 270 2.38 28.06 25.88
N LEU A 271 3.47 27.32 26.10
CA LEU A 271 3.96 27.01 27.45
C LEU A 271 4.88 28.12 27.96
N LYS A 272 5.85 28.53 27.14
CA LYS A 272 6.90 29.44 27.59
C LYS A 272 7.54 30.19 26.43
N ASP A 273 7.83 31.47 26.65
CA ASP A 273 8.76 32.25 25.84
C ASP A 273 10.19 32.05 26.37
N LEU A 274 11.12 31.65 25.51
CA LEU A 274 12.49 31.32 25.89
C LEU A 274 13.50 32.42 25.50
N ASP A 275 13.00 33.58 25.07
CA ASP A 275 13.77 34.69 24.48
C ASP A 275 14.43 34.31 23.14
N ASN A 276 14.99 35.30 22.42
CA ASN A 276 15.69 35.12 21.14
C ASN A 276 14.88 34.35 20.08
N ASP A 277 13.59 34.67 19.95
CA ASP A 277 12.65 34.05 19.01
C ASP A 277 12.38 32.55 19.25
N TYR A 278 12.81 32.00 20.39
CA TYR A 278 12.50 30.63 20.78
C TYR A 278 11.25 30.57 21.65
N SER A 279 10.36 29.63 21.34
CA SER A 279 9.16 29.38 22.12
C SER A 279 8.92 27.88 22.32
N MET A 280 8.41 27.55 23.50
CA MET A 280 7.98 26.21 23.88
C MET A 280 6.46 26.14 23.83
N TRP A 281 5.94 25.12 23.17
CA TRP A 281 4.51 24.91 22.99
C TRP A 281 4.10 23.52 23.46
N GLU A 282 2.83 23.37 23.82
CA GLU A 282 2.19 22.10 24.15
C GLU A 282 1.12 21.80 23.11
N LEU A 283 1.27 20.67 22.43
CA LEU A 283 0.18 20.05 21.70
C LEU A 283 -0.63 19.19 22.68
N THR A 284 -1.96 19.22 22.58
CA THR A 284 -2.85 18.29 23.28
C THR A 284 -3.92 17.77 22.33
N TRP A 285 -4.45 16.57 22.59
CA TRP A 285 -5.50 16.01 21.74
C TRP A 285 -6.59 15.26 22.50
N THR A 286 -7.77 15.20 21.87
CA THR A 286 -8.93 14.52 22.44
C THR A 286 -8.78 13.00 22.38
N LYS A 287 -9.58 12.33 23.21
CA LYS A 287 -9.63 10.87 23.27
C LYS A 287 -10.32 10.33 22.01
N SER A 288 -9.73 9.29 21.42
CA SER A 288 -10.33 8.49 20.36
C SER A 288 -10.90 7.19 20.95
N SER A 289 -12.12 6.82 20.57
CA SER A 289 -12.77 5.58 21.03
C SER A 289 -13.41 4.82 19.89
N ASN A 290 -13.49 3.49 20.03
CA ASN A 290 -14.24 2.67 19.11
C ASN A 290 -15.75 2.74 19.36
N THR A 291 -16.52 2.03 18.53
CA THR A 291 -17.99 1.96 18.63
C THR A 291 -18.50 1.37 19.95
N LEU A 292 -17.66 0.62 20.67
CA LEU A 292 -17.93 0.06 22.00
C LEU A 292 -17.51 1.01 23.15
N GLY A 293 -16.96 2.19 22.83
CA GLY A 293 -16.49 3.17 23.81
C GLY A 293 -15.09 2.87 24.37
N GLU A 294 -14.39 1.88 23.83
CA GLU A 294 -13.03 1.52 24.23
C GLU A 294 -12.03 2.51 23.63
N GLU A 295 -11.11 3.01 24.47
CA GLU A 295 -10.10 3.96 24.03
C GLU A 295 -8.99 3.27 23.21
N ALA A 296 -8.50 3.97 22.18
CA ALA A 296 -7.32 3.59 21.42
C ALA A 296 -6.11 3.32 22.34
N ILE A 297 -5.23 2.40 21.93
CA ILE A 297 -4.08 1.99 22.75
C ILE A 297 -2.94 2.98 22.65
N TYR A 298 -2.69 3.51 21.46
CA TYR A 298 -1.60 4.46 21.22
C TYR A 298 -2.08 5.68 20.43
N TYR A 299 -1.43 6.81 20.65
CA TYR A 299 -1.56 8.02 19.85
C TYR A 299 -0.17 8.48 19.46
N THR A 300 0.04 8.80 18.20
CA THR A 300 1.31 9.28 17.67
C THR A 300 1.09 10.57 16.91
N VAL A 301 1.76 11.64 17.34
CA VAL A 301 1.79 12.89 16.58
C VAL A 301 2.91 12.78 15.55
N VAL A 302 2.59 13.03 14.30
CA VAL A 302 3.53 13.04 13.18
C VAL A 302 3.44 14.40 12.48
N ALA A 303 4.59 15.01 12.25
CA ALA A 303 4.73 16.19 11.43
C ALA A 303 5.19 15.82 10.02
N PHE A 304 4.83 16.59 9.02
CA PHE A 304 5.34 16.41 7.67
C PHE A 304 5.42 17.72 6.88
N GLY A 305 6.28 17.71 5.86
CA GLY A 305 6.40 18.81 4.91
C GLY A 305 5.14 18.98 4.05
N ASP A 306 5.07 20.06 3.27
CA ASP A 306 3.87 20.40 2.50
C ASP A 306 3.45 19.32 1.50
N GLU A 307 4.43 18.64 0.91
CA GLU A 307 4.27 17.54 -0.05
C GLU A 307 3.91 16.20 0.61
N LYS A 308 3.94 16.10 1.94
CA LYS A 308 3.61 14.90 2.73
C LYS A 308 4.45 13.65 2.40
N THR A 309 5.67 13.86 1.90
CA THR A 309 6.65 12.80 1.57
C THR A 309 7.67 12.60 2.69
N GLU A 310 7.89 13.60 3.53
CA GLU A 310 8.83 13.58 4.64
C GLU A 310 8.09 13.53 5.97
N PHE A 311 8.21 12.41 6.69
CA PHE A 311 7.56 12.20 7.98
C PHE A 311 8.54 12.47 9.12
N VAL A 312 8.09 13.18 10.15
CA VAL A 312 8.85 13.41 11.38
C VAL A 312 7.97 13.04 12.56
N PRO A 313 8.20 11.90 13.22
CA PRO A 313 7.44 11.58 14.41
C PRO A 313 7.80 12.56 15.53
N VAL A 314 6.78 13.05 16.23
CA VAL A 314 6.91 14.01 17.32
C VAL A 314 6.86 13.28 18.65
N LYS A 315 5.81 12.48 18.88
CA LYS A 315 5.66 11.73 20.13
C LYS A 315 4.65 10.60 19.97
N THR A 316 4.92 9.47 20.62
CA THR A 316 3.95 8.41 20.87
C THR A 316 3.57 8.39 22.34
N VAL A 317 2.28 8.32 22.64
CA VAL A 317 1.75 8.10 24.00
C VAL A 317 0.89 6.86 24.01
N SER A 318 0.93 6.14 25.12
CA SER A 318 0.10 4.99 25.41
C SER A 318 -1.17 5.40 26.15
N ARG A 319 -2.19 4.55 26.09
CA ARG A 319 -3.44 4.72 26.83
C ARG A 319 -3.17 4.87 28.33
N GLY A 320 -3.75 5.91 28.92
CA GLY A 320 -3.57 6.27 30.33
C GLY A 320 -2.49 7.31 30.57
N GLU A 321 -1.60 7.56 29.60
CA GLU A 321 -0.66 8.68 29.65
C GLU A 321 -1.35 10.00 29.28
N LYS A 322 -0.73 11.13 29.67
CA LYS A 322 -1.24 12.45 29.30
C LYS A 322 -1.08 12.63 27.78
N ARG A 323 -2.18 12.86 27.08
CA ARG A 323 -2.25 13.12 25.62
C ARG A 323 -1.70 14.51 25.29
N GLN A 324 -0.38 14.63 25.36
CA GLN A 324 0.33 15.86 25.10
C GLN A 324 1.71 15.61 24.50
N ALA A 325 2.22 16.58 23.75
CA ALA A 325 3.61 16.63 23.31
C ALA A 325 4.16 18.05 23.46
N VAL A 326 5.39 18.18 23.95
CA VAL A 326 6.10 19.46 23.93
C VAL A 326 6.75 19.63 22.56
N ILE A 327 6.54 20.77 21.91
CA ILE A 327 7.16 21.10 20.62
C ILE A 327 7.82 22.48 20.63
N GLY A 328 8.57 22.77 19.57
CA GLY A 328 9.18 24.07 19.34
C GLY A 328 10.62 24.04 19.81
N SER A 329 10.92 24.71 20.91
CA SER A 329 12.27 24.73 21.47
C SER A 329 12.29 24.45 22.97
N VAL A 330 13.39 23.85 23.42
CA VAL A 330 13.71 23.61 24.82
C VAL A 330 15.09 24.21 25.14
N VAL A 331 15.28 24.58 26.40
CA VAL A 331 16.55 25.17 26.87
C VAL A 331 17.16 24.30 27.96
N GLN A 332 18.46 24.06 27.86
CA GLN A 332 19.28 23.43 28.89
C GLN A 332 20.32 24.41 29.41
N LYS A 333 20.34 24.62 30.73
CA LYS A 333 21.38 25.42 31.39
C LYS A 333 22.52 24.53 31.84
N SER A 334 23.73 24.82 31.35
CA SER A 334 24.98 24.16 31.77
C SER A 334 25.96 25.21 32.30
N GLY A 335 25.99 25.35 33.64
CA GLY A 335 26.72 26.44 34.30
C GLY A 335 26.18 27.82 33.90
N MET A 336 27.00 28.63 33.25
CA MET A 336 26.63 29.95 32.71
C MET A 336 26.14 29.91 31.26
N LYS A 337 26.21 28.75 30.58
CA LYS A 337 25.77 28.62 29.18
C LYS A 337 24.32 28.17 29.11
N LEU A 338 23.57 28.79 28.20
CA LEU A 338 22.23 28.35 27.78
C LEU A 338 22.37 27.68 26.40
N ASN A 339 21.96 26.43 26.31
CA ASN A 339 21.87 25.70 25.05
C ASN A 339 20.40 25.58 24.67
N TYR A 340 20.07 25.99 23.45
CA TYR A 340 18.73 25.88 22.88
C TYR A 340 18.70 24.71 21.91
N TYR A 341 17.65 23.91 21.98
CA TYR A 341 17.39 22.82 21.07
C TYR A 341 16.01 23.04 20.46
N THR A 342 15.92 22.92 19.14
CA THR A 342 14.68 23.10 18.39
C THR A 342 14.32 21.79 17.70
N ASP A 343 13.02 21.51 17.62
CA ASP A 343 12.51 20.32 16.95
C ASP A 343 12.94 20.32 15.48
N TYR A 344 13.29 19.13 14.97
CA TYR A 344 13.74 18.97 13.59
C TYR A 344 12.67 19.45 12.59
N PHE A 345 11.40 19.10 12.81
CA PHE A 345 10.33 19.51 11.91
C PHE A 345 10.14 21.04 11.91
N VAL A 346 10.30 21.68 13.08
CA VAL A 346 10.21 23.14 13.21
C VAL A 346 11.38 23.82 12.51
N SER A 347 12.61 23.31 12.67
CA SER A 347 13.79 23.88 12.01
C SER A 347 13.77 23.73 10.48
N ASN A 348 13.04 22.74 9.96
CA ASN A 348 12.85 22.52 8.52
C ASN A 348 11.55 23.13 7.97
N GLY A 349 10.81 23.88 8.79
CA GLY A 349 9.61 24.58 8.35
C GLY A 349 8.40 23.69 8.08
N TYR A 350 8.40 22.45 8.57
CA TYR A 350 7.24 21.57 8.46
C TYR A 350 6.11 22.10 9.33
N SER A 351 4.97 22.33 8.70
CA SER A 351 3.82 22.98 9.34
C SER A 351 2.60 22.06 9.44
N LYS A 352 2.63 20.87 8.82
CA LYS A 352 1.50 19.96 8.86
C LYS A 352 1.66 18.94 9.97
N LEU A 353 0.58 18.72 10.73
CA LEU A 353 0.50 17.77 11.83
C LEU A 353 -0.67 16.81 11.64
N ILE A 354 -0.48 15.57 12.07
CA ILE A 354 -1.56 14.58 12.20
C ILE A 354 -1.37 13.78 13.48
N VAL A 355 -2.49 13.36 14.08
CA VAL A 355 -2.49 12.41 15.20
C VAL A 355 -2.98 11.07 14.68
N ILE A 356 -2.10 10.09 14.65
CA ILE A 356 -2.39 8.71 14.27
C ILE A 356 -2.72 7.93 15.54
N ILE A 357 -3.87 7.28 15.58
CA ILE A 357 -4.27 6.40 16.67
C ILE A 357 -4.02 4.96 16.28
N THR A 358 -3.69 4.11 17.24
CA THR A 358 -3.58 2.67 17.05
C THR A 358 -4.45 1.92 18.06
N GLY A 359 -5.36 1.09 17.57
CA GLY A 359 -6.24 0.24 18.35
C GLY A 359 -5.57 -1.02 18.89
N ARG A 360 -6.36 -1.88 19.56
CA ARG A 360 -5.86 -3.10 20.22
C ARG A 360 -5.33 -4.14 19.23
N LYS A 361 -5.90 -4.22 18.02
CA LYS A 361 -5.48 -5.17 16.98
C LYS A 361 -4.54 -4.52 15.96
N GLY A 362 -4.06 -3.30 16.25
CA GLY A 362 -3.24 -2.52 15.33
C GLY A 362 -4.07 -1.73 14.32
N GLU A 363 -5.35 -1.47 14.58
CA GLU A 363 -6.18 -0.63 13.72
C GLU A 363 -5.64 0.80 13.70
N ALA A 364 -5.38 1.38 12.54
CA ALA A 364 -4.98 2.78 12.41
C ALA A 364 -6.16 3.66 12.00
N ALA A 365 -6.36 4.75 12.72
CA ALA A 365 -7.16 5.89 12.27
C ALA A 365 -6.36 7.17 12.50
N ALA A 366 -6.80 8.28 11.93
CA ALA A 366 -6.11 9.54 12.07
C ALA A 366 -7.05 10.71 12.38
N SER A 367 -6.50 11.77 12.95
CA SER A 367 -7.16 13.07 12.99
C SER A 367 -7.32 13.67 11.59
N ASN A 368 -7.92 14.85 11.51
CA ASN A 368 -7.70 15.71 10.36
C ASN A 368 -6.21 16.10 10.26
N ILE A 369 -5.76 16.52 9.08
CA ILE A 369 -4.46 17.19 8.95
C ILE A 369 -4.62 18.60 9.50
N TYR A 370 -3.64 19.07 10.28
CA TYR A 370 -3.65 20.41 10.86
C TYR A 370 -2.47 21.23 10.34
N ASN A 371 -2.74 22.50 10.01
CA ASN A 371 -1.71 23.50 9.78
C ASN A 371 -1.32 24.16 11.10
N LEU A 372 -0.02 24.14 11.40
CA LEU A 372 0.63 24.69 12.56
C LEU A 372 1.25 26.04 12.21
N ASP A 373 0.83 27.10 12.89
CA ASP A 373 1.46 28.41 12.83
C ASP A 373 2.00 28.77 14.23
N LEU A 374 3.28 28.49 14.45
CA LEU A 374 3.96 28.79 15.71
C LEU A 374 4.15 30.28 15.96
N SER A 375 4.10 31.13 14.91
CA SER A 375 4.20 32.58 15.09
C SER A 375 2.93 33.17 15.73
N LYS A 376 1.79 32.56 15.43
CA LYS A 376 0.48 32.93 15.99
C LYS A 376 0.04 32.05 17.15
N GLY A 377 0.70 30.90 17.34
CA GLY A 377 0.30 29.92 18.34
C GLY A 377 -1.03 29.26 18.02
N THR A 378 -1.28 29.00 16.74
CA THR A 378 -2.54 28.45 16.26
C THR A 378 -2.34 27.13 15.55
N VAL A 379 -3.32 26.24 15.68
CA VAL A 379 -3.42 25.00 14.93
C VAL A 379 -4.82 24.95 14.33
N ALA A 380 -4.92 24.73 13.02
CA ALA A 380 -6.19 24.75 12.30
C ALA A 380 -6.29 23.50 11.42
N ALA A 381 -7.42 22.79 11.52
CA ALA A 381 -7.67 21.64 10.65
C ALA A 381 -7.75 22.11 9.19
N GLU A 382 -7.13 21.37 8.29
CA GLU A 382 -7.42 21.47 6.86
C GLU A 382 -8.89 21.10 6.64
N ASN A 383 -9.60 21.92 5.86
CA ASN A 383 -10.92 21.55 5.37
C ASN A 383 -10.74 20.34 4.46
N GLN A 384 -10.98 19.15 4.98
CA GLN A 384 -11.15 17.97 4.15
C GLN A 384 -12.58 18.00 3.63
N GLU A 385 -12.75 17.95 2.30
CA GLU A 385 -14.07 17.72 1.74
C GLU A 385 -14.64 16.42 2.33
N GLU A 386 -15.85 16.50 2.89
CA GLU A 386 -16.54 15.30 3.35
C GLU A 386 -16.73 14.38 2.14
N ARG A 387 -16.05 13.23 2.18
CA ARG A 387 -16.21 12.19 1.15
C ARG A 387 -17.67 11.75 1.11
N GLN A 388 -18.30 11.84 -0.05
CA GLN A 388 -19.61 11.23 -0.24
C GLN A 388 -19.46 9.71 -0.37
N ASN A 389 -20.42 8.95 0.16
CA ASN A 389 -20.46 7.50 -0.01
C ASN A 389 -20.82 7.17 -1.46
N HIS A 390 -19.81 6.86 -2.28
CA HIS A 390 -19.99 6.52 -3.69
C HIS A 390 -20.06 5.02 -3.95
N TYR A 391 -19.55 4.17 -3.04
CA TYR A 391 -19.60 2.73 -3.23
C TYR A 391 -20.94 2.16 -2.77
N VAL A 392 -21.70 1.60 -3.71
CA VAL A 392 -22.96 0.93 -3.42
C VAL A 392 -22.71 -0.57 -3.35
N SER A 393 -22.88 -1.15 -2.16
CA SER A 393 -22.77 -2.59 -1.93
C SER A 393 -23.59 -3.37 -2.97
N GLY A 394 -22.97 -4.35 -3.62
CA GLY A 394 -23.64 -5.21 -4.59
C GLY A 394 -23.44 -4.86 -6.07
N GLU A 395 -22.70 -3.80 -6.40
CA GLU A 395 -22.32 -3.50 -7.79
C GLU A 395 -21.47 -4.61 -8.42
N ILE A 396 -20.66 -5.31 -7.64
CA ILE A 396 -19.78 -6.39 -8.12
C ILE A 396 -20.58 -7.68 -8.25
N THR A 397 -21.43 -7.99 -7.27
CA THR A 397 -22.31 -9.17 -7.33
C THR A 397 -23.39 -9.09 -8.41
N ASN A 398 -23.93 -7.90 -8.73
CA ASN A 398 -24.91 -7.74 -9.82
C ASN A 398 -24.35 -8.01 -11.22
N LYS A 399 -23.03 -7.94 -11.44
CA LYS A 399 -22.42 -8.33 -12.73
C LYS A 399 -22.45 -9.83 -12.97
N LYS A 400 -22.41 -10.68 -11.93
CA LYS A 400 -22.60 -12.15 -12.07
C LYS A 400 -24.05 -12.53 -12.40
N THR A 401 -25.02 -11.65 -12.12
CA THR A 401 -26.45 -11.93 -12.31
C THR A 401 -27.02 -11.48 -13.65
N SER A 402 -26.20 -10.97 -14.57
CA SER A 402 -26.70 -10.53 -15.86
C SER A 402 -26.58 -11.60 -16.94
N ILE A 403 -27.11 -12.80 -16.66
CA ILE A 403 -27.45 -13.78 -17.71
C ILE A 403 -28.29 -13.07 -18.80
N ALA A 404 -29.12 -12.10 -18.41
CA ALA A 404 -29.90 -11.26 -19.32
C ALA A 404 -29.03 -10.40 -20.27
N ALA A 405 -28.03 -9.64 -19.78
CA ALA A 405 -27.15 -8.89 -20.68
C ALA A 405 -26.20 -9.79 -21.47
N PHE A 406 -25.84 -10.97 -20.94
CA PHE A 406 -25.11 -11.97 -21.71
C PHE A 406 -25.95 -12.50 -22.88
N ILE A 407 -27.22 -12.82 -22.64
CA ILE A 407 -28.18 -13.22 -23.69
C ILE A 407 -28.37 -12.07 -24.69
N ALA A 408 -28.54 -10.83 -24.24
CA ALA A 408 -28.72 -9.67 -25.13
C ALA A 408 -27.51 -9.47 -26.06
N PHE A 409 -26.29 -9.55 -25.51
CA PHE A 409 -25.05 -9.44 -26.28
C PHE A 409 -24.86 -10.57 -27.30
N ILE A 410 -25.18 -11.82 -26.93
CA ILE A 410 -25.14 -12.95 -27.87
C ILE A 410 -26.16 -12.77 -28.99
N THR A 411 -27.36 -12.26 -28.67
CA THR A 411 -28.39 -11.97 -29.68
C THR A 411 -27.90 -10.92 -30.68
N GLU A 412 -27.28 -9.82 -30.23
CA GLU A 412 -26.73 -8.78 -31.12
C GLU A 412 -25.64 -9.33 -32.06
N ILE A 413 -24.71 -10.15 -31.55
CA ILE A 413 -23.67 -10.78 -32.37
C ILE A 413 -24.28 -11.71 -33.43
N VAL A 414 -25.26 -12.54 -33.02
CA VAL A 414 -25.92 -13.48 -33.94
C VAL A 414 -26.69 -12.71 -35.02
N GLU A 415 -27.39 -11.63 -34.67
CA GLU A 415 -28.10 -10.79 -35.63
C GLU A 415 -27.14 -10.14 -36.64
N GLU A 416 -25.99 -9.64 -36.20
CA GLU A 416 -25.00 -9.04 -37.09
C GLU A 416 -24.37 -10.07 -38.04
N ILE A 417 -24.04 -11.27 -37.54
CA ILE A 417 -23.57 -12.38 -38.39
C ILE A 417 -24.62 -12.76 -39.43
N ILE A 418 -25.89 -12.85 -39.04
CA ILE A 418 -27.00 -13.14 -39.94
C ILE A 418 -27.12 -12.05 -41.01
N ARG A 419 -27.05 -10.77 -40.65
CA ARG A 419 -27.07 -9.65 -41.61
C ARG A 419 -25.92 -9.71 -42.60
N GLN A 420 -24.70 -9.98 -42.13
CA GLN A 420 -23.53 -10.09 -43.00
C GLN A 420 -23.65 -11.28 -43.96
N PHE A 421 -24.18 -12.41 -43.47
CA PHE A 421 -24.45 -13.58 -44.31
C PHE A 421 -25.48 -13.27 -45.40
N PHE A 422 -26.62 -12.66 -45.07
CA PHE A 422 -27.62 -12.28 -46.07
C PHE A 422 -27.08 -11.23 -47.07
N SER A 423 -26.31 -10.24 -46.59
CA SER A 423 -25.65 -9.27 -47.47
C SER A 423 -24.67 -9.92 -48.47
N LEU A 424 -23.99 -10.99 -48.06
CA LEU A 424 -23.11 -11.76 -48.93
C LEU A 424 -23.91 -12.56 -49.96
N VAL A 425 -24.99 -13.21 -49.52
CA VAL A 425 -25.90 -13.97 -50.38
C VAL A 425 -26.52 -13.07 -51.45
N ASP A 426 -27.02 -11.89 -51.08
CA ASP A 426 -27.59 -10.91 -52.03
C ASP A 426 -26.57 -10.44 -53.06
N ARG A 427 -25.30 -10.23 -52.64
CA ARG A 427 -24.21 -9.89 -53.55
C ARG A 427 -23.90 -11.02 -54.53
N LEU A 428 -23.93 -12.27 -54.09
CA LEU A 428 -23.72 -13.45 -54.94
C LEU A 428 -24.86 -13.64 -55.94
N PHE A 429 -26.12 -13.46 -55.53
CA PHE A 429 -27.26 -13.52 -56.45
C PHE A 429 -27.25 -12.38 -57.47
N SER A 430 -26.86 -11.17 -57.05
CA SER A 430 -26.71 -10.03 -57.96
C SER A 430 -25.64 -10.29 -59.03
N TYR A 431 -24.56 -10.99 -58.69
CA TYR A 431 -23.50 -11.39 -59.63
C TYR A 431 -23.97 -12.44 -60.65
N ASN A 432 -24.77 -13.43 -60.22
CA ASN A 432 -25.30 -14.46 -61.12
C ASN A 432 -26.36 -13.94 -62.11
N ILE A 433 -27.07 -12.85 -61.77
CA ILE A 433 -28.01 -12.21 -62.70
C ILE A 433 -27.26 -11.41 -63.78
N ILE A 434 -26.09 -10.86 -63.47
CA ILE A 434 -25.26 -10.12 -64.44
C ILE A 434 -24.62 -11.09 -65.44
N LEU A 435 -24.13 -12.25 -64.98
CA LEU A 435 -23.49 -13.24 -65.85
C LEU A 435 -24.48 -13.93 -66.82
N ASN A 436 -25.76 -14.08 -66.45
CA ASN A 436 -26.79 -14.65 -67.34
C ASN A 436 -27.37 -13.65 -68.35
N ARG A 437 -26.93 -12.38 -68.35
CA ARG A 437 -27.42 -11.34 -69.28
C ARG A 437 -26.49 -11.09 -70.47
N GLU A 438 -25.26 -11.59 -70.46
CA GLU A 438 -24.31 -11.39 -71.57
C GLU A 438 -24.45 -12.42 -72.71
N ASP A 439 -25.19 -13.52 -72.52
CA ASP A 439 -25.36 -14.56 -73.55
C ASP A 439 -26.55 -14.35 -74.52
N TYR A 440 -27.21 -13.18 -74.51
CA TYR A 440 -28.41 -12.92 -75.33
C TYR A 440 -28.27 -11.85 -76.42
N TYR A 441 -27.05 -11.45 -76.78
CA TYR A 441 -26.78 -10.49 -77.86
C TYR A 441 -25.69 -10.96 -78.83
N GLU A 442 -25.82 -12.17 -79.38
CA GLU A 442 -25.26 -12.50 -80.71
C GLU A 442 -26.24 -13.40 -81.48
N HIS A 443 -27.23 -12.79 -82.14
CA HIS A 443 -27.73 -13.18 -83.46
C HIS A 443 -28.66 -12.13 -84.07
#